data_AF-A0AAJ5ZE29-F1
#
_entry.id   AF-A0AAJ5ZE29-F1
#
_cell.length_a   1.000
_cell.length_b   1.000
_cell.length_c   1.000
_cell.angle_alpha   90.00
_cell.angle_beta   90.00
_cell.angle_gamma   90.00
#
_symmetry.space_group_name_H-M   'P 1'
#
loop_
_entity.id
_entity.type
_entity.pdbx_description
1 polymer ?
#
loop_
_entity_poly.entity_id
_entity_poly.type
_entity_poly.pdbx_seq_one_letter_code
_entity_poly.pdbx_strand_id
1 'polypeptide(L)'
;MGQHWVGVRNSVKDGTLRKTDPGVEEVVERWIELMRFLSLQLGKNLGAEVRQALTKSERGDPPMRVNNAKSHLEDNSTLSGSFRIPDAIADVKIDANLQSRIVEASISVDSPKEGRPRTRVNWLVRQLSKSPDAVRIDASFGRRRETTSNTLAALREDPSLGLLADNRVDPTRFTIALTTDMGVKKGNGQGSFVESIQTTLEVFYQEVVEVLKAWTPAAPKLPVPETSVSNQ
;
A
#
# COMPACT_ATOMS: atom_id res chain seq x y z
N MET A 1 9.86 -10.94 17.33
CA MET A 1 10.16 -9.52 17.68
C MET A 1 11.22 -9.32 18.75
N GLY A 2 11.69 -10.36 19.48
CA GLY A 2 12.80 -10.20 20.42
C GLY A 2 12.37 -9.82 21.84
N GLN A 3 13.33 -9.75 22.77
CA GLN A 3 13.06 -9.47 24.19
C GLN A 3 12.71 -7.99 24.42
N HIS A 4 13.32 -7.08 23.65
CA HIS A 4 13.12 -5.63 23.76
C HIS A 4 11.81 -5.12 23.14
N TRP A 5 11.07 -5.97 22.42
CA TRP A 5 9.84 -5.59 21.69
C TRP A 5 8.84 -4.78 22.52
N VAL A 6 8.53 -5.25 23.74
CA VAL A 6 7.52 -4.59 24.58
C VAL A 6 8.00 -3.23 25.05
N GLY A 7 9.29 -3.11 25.39
CA GLY A 7 9.89 -1.85 25.80
C GLY A 7 9.84 -0.82 24.66
N VAL A 8 10.39 -1.18 23.50
CA VAL A 8 10.40 -0.30 22.31
C VAL A 8 9.00 0.13 21.92
N ARG A 9 8.04 -0.81 21.84
CA ARG A 9 6.65 -0.48 21.50
C ARG A 9 6.02 0.50 22.49
N ASN A 10 6.26 0.32 23.79
CA ASN A 10 5.73 1.22 24.81
C ASN A 10 6.38 2.61 24.70
N SER A 11 7.71 2.69 24.51
CA SER A 11 8.40 3.96 24.30
C SER A 11 7.89 4.71 23.07
N VAL A 12 7.57 4.01 21.97
CA VAL A 12 6.94 4.64 20.80
C VAL A 12 5.56 5.17 21.13
N LYS A 13 4.73 4.37 21.82
CA LYS A 13 3.40 4.80 22.26
C LYS A 13 3.47 6.07 23.12
N ASP A 14 4.46 6.15 24.00
CA ASP A 14 4.65 7.27 24.92
C ASP A 14 5.38 8.46 24.27
N GLY A 15 5.82 8.34 23.02
CA GLY A 15 6.55 9.40 22.29
C GLY A 15 7.98 9.63 22.78
N THR A 16 8.55 8.67 23.51
CA THR A 16 9.85 8.79 24.17
C THR A 16 10.98 8.04 23.47
N LEU A 17 10.66 7.22 22.46
CA LEU A 17 11.66 6.45 21.73
C LEU A 17 12.76 7.35 21.13
N ARG A 18 14.01 6.91 21.27
CA ARG A 18 15.14 7.40 20.48
C ARG A 18 15.76 6.26 19.70
N LYS A 19 16.26 6.52 18.48
CA LYS A 19 16.91 5.48 17.67
C LYS A 19 18.15 4.85 18.32
N THR A 20 18.74 5.56 19.28
CA THR A 20 19.92 5.12 20.05
C THR A 20 19.55 4.27 21.28
N ASP A 21 18.27 4.12 21.59
CA ASP A 21 17.84 3.37 22.76
C ASP A 21 18.24 1.88 22.65
N PRO A 22 18.60 1.23 23.78
CA PRO A 22 18.91 -0.19 23.79
C PRO A 22 17.76 -1.04 23.22
N GLY A 23 18.09 -1.96 22.32
CA GLY A 23 17.13 -2.92 21.77
C GLY A 23 16.32 -2.43 20.56
N VAL A 24 16.41 -1.15 20.17
CA VAL A 24 15.75 -0.66 18.94
C VAL A 24 16.30 -1.36 17.70
N GLU A 25 17.62 -1.56 17.66
CA GLU A 25 18.29 -2.27 16.58
C GLU A 25 17.78 -3.70 16.44
N GLU A 26 17.74 -4.46 17.54
CA GLU A 26 17.19 -5.82 17.53
C GLU A 26 15.75 -5.84 16.99
N VAL A 27 14.88 -4.94 17.47
CA VAL A 27 13.47 -4.89 17.02
C VAL A 27 13.38 -4.61 15.52
N VAL A 28 14.19 -3.70 15.00
CA VAL A 28 14.26 -3.37 13.57
C VAL A 28 14.80 -4.55 12.74
N GLU A 29 15.85 -5.22 13.20
CA GLU A 29 16.38 -6.41 12.53
C GLU A 29 15.33 -7.54 12.48
N ARG A 30 14.63 -7.78 13.59
CA ARG A 30 13.52 -8.75 13.64
C ARG A 30 12.38 -8.38 12.71
N TRP A 31 12.10 -7.09 12.53
CA TRP A 31 11.13 -6.62 11.54
C TRP A 31 11.60 -6.94 10.11
N ILE A 32 12.87 -6.68 9.80
CA ILE A 32 13.46 -6.99 8.49
C ILE A 32 13.44 -8.51 8.21
N GLU A 33 13.74 -9.33 9.22
CA GLU A 33 13.61 -10.79 9.16
C GLU A 33 12.15 -11.21 8.89
N LEU A 34 11.19 -10.58 9.58
CA LEU A 34 9.76 -10.84 9.37
C LEU A 34 9.35 -10.50 7.94
N MET A 35 9.76 -9.36 7.40
CA MET A 35 9.48 -9.00 5.99
C MET A 35 10.06 -10.04 5.02
N ARG A 36 11.24 -10.59 5.31
CA ARG A 36 11.81 -11.68 4.51
C ARG A 36 10.98 -12.95 4.59
N PHE A 37 10.58 -13.33 5.80
CA PHE A 37 9.73 -14.49 6.03
C PHE A 37 8.40 -14.36 5.28
N LEU A 38 7.72 -13.22 5.40
CA LEU A 38 6.45 -12.97 4.72
C LEU A 38 6.59 -12.98 3.20
N SER A 39 7.69 -12.46 2.64
CA SER A 39 7.90 -12.56 1.18
C SER A 39 8.03 -14.01 0.72
N LEU A 40 8.72 -14.86 1.48
CA LEU A 40 8.88 -16.27 1.14
C LEU A 40 7.56 -17.04 1.29
N GLN A 41 6.81 -16.76 2.36
CA GLN A 41 5.51 -17.38 2.63
C GLN A 41 4.49 -17.00 1.56
N LEU A 42 4.39 -15.72 1.21
CA LEU A 42 3.50 -15.26 0.15
C LEU A 42 3.92 -15.85 -1.20
N GLY A 43 5.22 -15.88 -1.51
CA GLY A 43 5.71 -16.52 -2.74
C GLY A 43 5.37 -18.01 -2.83
N LYS A 44 5.46 -18.73 -1.71
CA LYS A 44 5.03 -20.14 -1.63
C LYS A 44 3.53 -20.29 -1.90
N ASN A 45 2.69 -19.44 -1.31
CA ASN A 45 1.24 -19.50 -1.48
C ASN A 45 0.81 -19.18 -2.92
N LEU A 46 1.50 -18.23 -3.57
CA LEU A 46 1.22 -17.79 -4.93
C LEU A 46 1.88 -18.67 -6.02
N GLY A 47 2.81 -19.53 -5.64
CA GLY A 47 3.63 -20.27 -6.61
C GLY A 47 4.53 -19.36 -7.46
N ALA A 48 4.89 -18.17 -6.94
CA ALA A 48 5.63 -17.13 -7.65
C ALA A 48 6.75 -16.53 -6.79
N GLU A 49 7.76 -15.95 -7.42
CA GLU A 49 8.88 -15.37 -6.68
C GLU A 49 8.57 -13.97 -6.13
N VAL A 50 8.08 -13.92 -4.89
CA VAL A 50 7.87 -12.67 -4.17
C VAL A 50 9.16 -12.25 -3.46
N ARG A 51 9.54 -10.97 -3.62
CA ARG A 51 10.76 -10.41 -3.02
C ARG A 51 10.44 -9.16 -2.21
N GLN A 52 11.32 -8.79 -1.29
CA GLN A 52 11.26 -7.47 -0.67
C GLN A 52 11.61 -6.39 -1.71
N ALA A 53 10.78 -5.36 -1.79
CA ALA A 53 11.03 -4.17 -2.61
C ALA A 53 11.97 -3.24 -1.85
N LEU A 54 13.28 -3.41 -2.09
CA LEU A 54 14.35 -2.59 -1.53
C LEU A 54 14.91 -1.64 -2.58
N THR A 55 15.33 -0.46 -2.15
CA THR A 55 16.13 0.45 -3.00
C THR A 55 17.49 -0.17 -3.34
N LYS A 56 18.16 0.37 -4.36
CA LYS A 56 19.50 -0.10 -4.75
C LYS A 56 20.51 0.06 -3.61
N SER A 57 20.42 1.16 -2.87
CA SER A 57 21.31 1.44 -1.74
C SER A 57 21.07 0.46 -0.59
N GLU A 58 19.82 0.26 -0.16
CA GLU A 58 19.50 -0.68 0.94
C GLU A 58 19.88 -2.13 0.64
N ARG A 59 19.89 -2.52 -0.64
CA ARG A 59 20.33 -3.86 -1.05
C ARG A 59 21.85 -4.02 -0.95
N GLY A 60 22.60 -2.96 -1.23
CA GLY A 60 24.06 -2.96 -1.20
C GLY A 60 24.67 -2.75 0.19
N ASP A 61 23.90 -2.19 1.13
CA ASP A 61 24.38 -1.80 2.47
C ASP A 61 23.37 -2.19 3.56
N PRO A 62 23.48 -3.40 4.14
CA PRO A 62 22.60 -3.86 5.21
C PRO A 62 22.66 -2.99 6.48
N PRO A 63 23.84 -2.55 7.00
CA PRO A 63 23.88 -1.62 8.13
C PRO A 63 23.13 -0.31 7.88
N MET A 64 23.27 0.29 6.69
CA MET A 64 22.52 1.50 6.34
C MET A 64 21.01 1.23 6.34
N ARG A 65 20.57 0.08 5.84
CA ARG A 65 19.16 -0.31 5.87
C ARG A 65 18.60 -0.35 7.29
N VAL A 66 19.34 -0.95 8.23
CA VAL A 66 18.95 -0.98 9.65
C VAL A 66 18.88 0.45 10.20
N ASN A 67 19.88 1.28 9.93
CA ASN A 67 19.90 2.67 10.40
C ASN A 67 18.75 3.53 9.83
N ASN A 68 18.38 3.33 8.56
CA ASN A 68 17.24 3.99 7.94
C ASN A 68 15.92 3.57 8.60
N ALA A 69 15.76 2.27 8.87
CA ALA A 69 14.56 1.76 9.54
C ALA A 69 14.46 2.23 11.01
N LYS A 70 15.60 2.33 11.73
CA LYS A 70 15.65 2.93 13.07
C LYS A 70 15.21 4.40 13.05
N SER A 71 15.71 5.18 12.09
CA SER A 71 15.35 6.60 11.94
C SER A 71 13.87 6.74 11.54
N HIS A 72 13.37 5.91 10.63
CA HIS A 72 11.97 5.92 10.25
C HIS A 72 11.03 5.59 11.42
N LEU A 73 11.42 4.63 12.27
CA LEU A 73 10.67 4.27 13.48
C LEU A 73 10.63 5.42 14.49
N GLU A 74 11.74 6.13 14.68
CA GLU A 74 11.79 7.32 15.56
C GLU A 74 10.92 8.46 15.03
N ASP A 75 11.05 8.78 13.74
CA ASP A 75 10.38 9.94 13.13
C ASP A 75 8.87 9.72 12.91
N ASN A 76 8.47 8.50 12.56
CA ASN A 76 7.11 8.19 12.09
C ASN A 76 6.37 7.19 12.99
N SER A 77 7.01 6.71 14.07
CA SER A 77 6.44 5.66 14.94
C SER A 77 6.07 4.37 14.20
N THR A 78 6.67 4.13 13.02
CA THR A 78 6.22 3.11 12.07
C THR A 78 7.35 2.17 11.68
N LEU A 79 7.06 0.87 11.67
CA LEU A 79 7.88 -0.15 11.03
C LEU A 79 7.32 -0.40 9.63
N SER A 80 8.14 -0.22 8.59
CA SER A 80 7.70 -0.30 7.19
C SER A 80 8.42 -1.37 6.40
N GLY A 81 7.71 -1.99 5.46
CA GLY A 81 8.26 -2.92 4.50
C GLY A 81 7.46 -2.89 3.20
N SER A 82 8.06 -3.38 2.12
CA SER A 82 7.39 -3.46 0.82
C SER A 82 7.74 -4.76 0.11
N PHE A 83 6.79 -5.26 -0.68
CA PHE A 83 6.86 -6.51 -1.42
C PHE A 83 6.70 -6.25 -2.90
N ARG A 84 7.64 -6.77 -3.68
CA ARG A 84 7.51 -6.89 -5.13
C ARG A 84 6.94 -8.26 -5.45
N ILE A 85 5.75 -8.26 -6.02
CA ILE A 85 5.02 -9.46 -6.42
C ILE A 85 5.03 -9.52 -7.96
N PRO A 86 5.40 -10.65 -8.58
CA PRO A 86 5.35 -10.80 -10.03
C PRO A 86 3.96 -10.47 -10.58
N ASP A 87 3.94 -9.79 -11.72
CA ASP A 87 2.72 -9.39 -12.48
C ASP A 87 1.72 -8.48 -11.73
N ALA A 88 1.97 -8.17 -10.45
CA ALA A 88 1.23 -7.15 -9.74
C ALA A 88 1.54 -5.76 -10.31
N ILE A 89 0.53 -4.88 -10.30
CA ILE A 89 0.61 -3.59 -10.98
C ILE A 89 1.50 -2.56 -10.25
N ALA A 90 1.84 -2.82 -8.99
CA ALA A 90 2.77 -2.05 -8.19
C ALA A 90 3.26 -2.86 -6.98
N ASP A 91 4.28 -2.36 -6.29
CA ASP A 91 4.76 -2.95 -5.04
C ASP A 91 3.72 -2.75 -3.91
N VAL A 92 3.50 -3.79 -3.10
CA VAL A 92 2.62 -3.75 -1.92
C VAL A 92 3.42 -3.27 -0.72
N LYS A 93 2.97 -2.22 -0.06
CA LYS A 93 3.56 -1.70 1.17
C LYS A 93 2.83 -2.25 2.40
N ILE A 94 3.55 -2.52 3.47
CA ILE A 94 3.00 -2.80 4.80
C ILE A 94 3.65 -1.90 5.84
N ASP A 95 2.83 -1.23 6.62
CA ASP A 95 3.21 -0.29 7.67
C ASP A 95 2.57 -0.73 8.99
N ALA A 96 3.39 -0.85 10.04
CA ALA A 96 2.93 -1.07 11.39
C ALA A 96 3.21 0.17 12.23
N ASN A 97 2.18 1.01 12.44
CA ASN A 97 2.28 2.19 13.28
C ASN A 97 2.10 1.78 14.75
N LEU A 98 3.18 1.83 15.52
CA LEU A 98 3.18 1.35 16.90
C LEU A 98 2.49 2.30 17.86
N GLN A 99 2.39 3.60 17.50
CA GLN A 99 1.72 4.61 18.30
C GLN A 99 0.19 4.47 18.19
N SER A 100 -0.34 4.40 16.97
CA SER A 100 -1.78 4.22 16.73
C SER A 100 -2.24 2.77 16.87
N ARG A 101 -1.31 1.80 16.89
CA ARG A 101 -1.57 0.35 16.90
C ARG A 101 -2.37 -0.12 15.70
N ILE A 102 -2.05 0.43 14.54
CA ILE A 102 -2.67 0.05 13.27
C ILE A 102 -1.62 -0.62 12.38
N VAL A 103 -2.05 -1.70 11.72
CA VAL A 103 -1.36 -2.27 10.57
C VAL A 103 -2.08 -1.77 9.33
N GLU A 104 -1.33 -1.23 8.38
CA GLU A 104 -1.83 -0.80 7.09
C GLU A 104 -1.11 -1.56 5.98
N ALA A 105 -1.85 -2.21 5.09
CA ALA A 105 -1.33 -2.66 3.81
C ALA A 105 -1.85 -1.73 2.71
N SER A 106 -0.98 -1.32 1.79
CA SER A 106 -1.35 -0.38 0.73
C SER A 106 -0.65 -0.63 -0.59
N ILE A 107 -1.27 -0.15 -1.68
CA ILE A 107 -0.72 -0.18 -3.04
C ILE A 107 -1.03 1.15 -3.73
N SER A 108 -0.07 1.69 -4.49
CA SER A 108 -0.21 2.93 -5.23
C SER A 108 -0.25 2.66 -6.73
N VAL A 109 -1.30 3.12 -7.41
CA VAL A 109 -1.55 2.82 -8.82
C VAL A 109 -1.80 4.11 -9.60
N ASP A 110 -1.32 4.16 -10.84
CA ASP A 110 -1.58 5.31 -11.69
C ASP A 110 -3.04 5.33 -12.13
N SER A 111 -3.61 6.54 -12.12
CA SER A 111 -4.97 6.78 -12.59
C SER A 111 -5.03 6.63 -14.13
N PRO A 112 -6.16 6.17 -14.70
CA PRO A 112 -6.38 6.19 -16.15
C PRO A 112 -6.02 7.55 -16.75
N LYS A 113 -5.36 7.60 -17.90
CA LYS A 113 -4.94 8.88 -18.51
C LYS A 113 -6.04 9.55 -19.34
N GLU A 114 -7.10 8.82 -19.64
CA GLU A 114 -8.24 9.25 -20.44
C GLU A 114 -9.54 9.22 -19.65
N GLY A 115 -10.52 10.00 -20.13
CA GLY A 115 -11.84 10.11 -19.52
C GLY A 115 -11.96 11.28 -18.55
N ARG A 116 -13.20 11.54 -18.12
CA ARG A 116 -13.54 12.60 -17.17
C ARG A 116 -13.04 12.23 -15.76
N PRO A 117 -12.74 13.21 -14.87
CA PRO A 117 -12.23 12.95 -13.53
C PRO A 117 -13.03 11.89 -12.76
N ARG A 118 -14.36 12.03 -12.73
CA ARG A 118 -15.27 11.08 -12.07
C ARG A 118 -15.17 9.66 -12.66
N THR A 119 -14.96 9.53 -13.97
CA THR A 119 -14.81 8.24 -14.63
C THR A 119 -13.53 7.53 -14.19
N ARG A 120 -12.47 8.28 -13.86
CA ARG A 120 -11.20 7.72 -13.36
C ARG A 120 -11.37 7.11 -11.96
N VAL A 121 -12.09 7.79 -11.07
CA VAL A 121 -12.45 7.23 -9.75
C VAL A 121 -13.34 6.00 -9.93
N ASN A 122 -14.37 6.09 -10.78
CA ASN A 122 -15.29 4.98 -11.03
C ASN A 122 -14.60 3.76 -11.67
N TRP A 123 -13.53 3.96 -12.46
CA TRP A 123 -12.71 2.86 -12.97
C TRP A 123 -12.10 2.03 -11.84
N LEU A 124 -11.58 2.67 -10.79
CA LEU A 124 -11.01 1.97 -9.64
C LEU A 124 -12.11 1.28 -8.81
N VAL A 125 -13.19 2.00 -8.50
CA VAL A 125 -14.32 1.48 -7.71
C VAL A 125 -14.92 0.21 -8.34
N ARG A 126 -15.00 0.15 -9.68
CA ARG A 126 -15.51 -1.04 -10.39
C ARG A 126 -14.61 -2.27 -10.24
N GLN A 127 -13.30 -2.09 -10.26
CA GLN A 127 -12.35 -3.19 -10.05
C GLN A 127 -12.47 -3.74 -8.63
N LEU A 128 -12.67 -2.86 -7.67
CA LEU A 128 -12.84 -3.20 -6.26
C LEU A 128 -14.30 -3.49 -5.89
N SER A 129 -15.15 -3.91 -6.83
CA SER A 129 -16.61 -4.09 -6.56
C SER A 129 -16.94 -5.13 -5.49
N LYS A 130 -16.04 -6.09 -5.23
CA LYS A 130 -16.20 -7.12 -4.20
C LYS A 130 -15.33 -6.92 -2.96
N SER A 131 -14.39 -5.97 -3.01
CA SER A 131 -13.47 -5.70 -1.90
C SER A 131 -14.23 -5.14 -0.67
N PRO A 132 -13.67 -5.24 0.53
CA PRO A 132 -14.30 -4.73 1.75
C PRO A 132 -14.61 -3.23 1.68
N ASP A 133 -15.77 -2.85 2.21
CA ASP A 133 -16.22 -1.45 2.29
C ASP A 133 -15.26 -0.54 3.05
N ALA A 134 -14.51 -1.12 4.00
CA ALA A 134 -13.52 -0.43 4.82
C ALA A 134 -12.21 -0.06 4.08
N VAL A 135 -12.01 -0.54 2.85
CA VAL A 135 -10.85 -0.15 2.04
C VAL A 135 -10.85 1.36 1.86
N ARG A 136 -9.73 2.01 2.19
CA ARG A 136 -9.52 3.44 1.99
C ARG A 136 -8.91 3.68 0.61
N ILE A 137 -9.41 4.70 -0.07
CA ILE A 137 -8.86 5.19 -1.34
C ILE A 137 -8.45 6.64 -1.15
N ASP A 138 -7.16 6.89 -1.31
CA ASP A 138 -6.58 8.23 -1.31
C ASP A 138 -6.28 8.65 -2.76
N ALA A 139 -6.87 9.74 -3.23
CA ALA A 139 -6.58 10.29 -4.55
C ALA A 139 -5.57 11.43 -4.46
N SER A 140 -4.53 11.36 -5.30
CA SER A 140 -3.50 12.39 -5.43
C SER A 140 -3.62 13.11 -6.76
N PHE A 141 -3.36 14.42 -6.76
CA PHE A 141 -3.61 15.31 -7.89
C PHE A 141 -2.31 16.03 -8.28
N GLY A 142 -1.41 15.35 -9.02
CA GLY A 142 -0.05 15.78 -9.40
C GLY A 142 0.45 17.19 -9.04
N ARG A 143 -0.20 18.26 -9.55
CA ARG A 143 0.22 19.67 -9.33
C ARG A 143 -0.31 20.32 -8.04
N ARG A 144 -1.12 19.61 -7.26
CA ARG A 144 -1.75 20.05 -6.02
C ARG A 144 -1.20 19.23 -4.86
N ARG A 145 -1.03 19.88 -3.71
CA ARG A 145 -0.73 19.19 -2.44
C ARG A 145 -1.96 18.55 -1.82
N GLU A 146 -3.14 19.03 -2.21
CA GLU A 146 -4.42 18.50 -1.75
C GLU A 146 -4.60 17.06 -2.23
N THR A 147 -5.11 16.22 -1.33
CA THR A 147 -5.55 14.86 -1.59
C THR A 147 -6.98 14.71 -1.10
N THR A 148 -7.68 13.69 -1.60
CA THR A 148 -8.94 13.25 -1.03
C THR A 148 -8.77 11.86 -0.46
N SER A 149 -9.53 11.54 0.58
CA SER A 149 -9.48 10.24 1.26
C SER A 149 -10.90 9.83 1.60
N ASN A 150 -11.33 8.69 1.07
CA ASN A 150 -12.67 8.15 1.31
C ASN A 150 -12.63 6.64 1.44
N THR A 151 -13.64 6.08 2.11
CA THR A 151 -13.87 4.64 2.09
C THR A 151 -14.44 4.20 0.74
N LEU A 152 -14.20 2.94 0.40
CA LEU A 152 -14.75 2.33 -0.79
C LEU A 152 -16.28 2.32 -0.76
N ALA A 153 -16.89 2.15 0.42
CA ALA A 153 -18.34 2.29 0.61
C ALA A 153 -18.86 3.65 0.12
N ALA A 154 -18.27 4.74 0.59
CA ALA A 154 -18.67 6.09 0.21
C ALA A 154 -18.47 6.33 -1.29
N LEU A 155 -17.38 5.82 -1.88
CA LEU A 155 -17.11 5.97 -3.30
C LEU A 155 -17.99 5.10 -4.21
N ARG A 156 -18.55 4.00 -3.70
CA ARG A 156 -19.58 3.20 -4.40
C ARG A 156 -20.89 3.97 -4.49
N GLU A 157 -21.27 4.68 -3.43
CA GLU A 157 -22.44 5.55 -3.40
C GLU A 157 -22.26 6.78 -4.28
N ASP A 158 -21.14 7.50 -4.08
CA ASP A 158 -20.78 8.65 -4.89
C ASP A 158 -19.28 8.73 -5.24
N PRO A 159 -18.90 8.36 -6.48
CA PRO A 159 -17.53 8.50 -6.96
C PRO A 159 -17.02 9.96 -7.01
N SER A 160 -17.89 10.97 -6.89
CA SER A 160 -17.46 12.38 -6.89
C SER A 160 -16.68 12.76 -5.64
N LEU A 161 -16.87 12.04 -4.53
CA LEU A 161 -16.13 12.26 -3.28
C LEU A 161 -14.61 12.04 -3.43
N GLY A 162 -14.20 11.24 -4.42
CA GLY A 162 -12.78 11.02 -4.76
C GLY A 162 -12.13 12.17 -5.51
N LEU A 163 -12.82 13.29 -5.74
CA LEU A 163 -12.36 14.45 -6.48
C LEU A 163 -12.21 15.67 -5.57
N LEU A 164 -11.37 16.63 -5.98
CA LEU A 164 -11.33 17.94 -5.35
C LEU A 164 -12.65 18.70 -5.58
N ALA A 165 -12.96 19.67 -4.71
CA ALA A 165 -14.23 20.40 -4.72
C ALA A 165 -14.58 21.05 -6.07
N ASP A 166 -13.57 21.43 -6.88
CA ASP A 166 -13.79 22.01 -8.21
C ASP A 166 -14.14 20.97 -9.30
N ASN A 167 -13.96 19.68 -9.02
CA ASN A 167 -14.17 18.54 -9.92
C ASN A 167 -13.50 18.67 -11.30
N ARG A 168 -12.48 19.53 -11.42
CA ARG A 168 -11.82 19.85 -12.70
C ARG A 168 -10.43 19.27 -12.80
N VAL A 169 -9.82 18.93 -11.67
CA VAL A 169 -8.48 18.36 -11.64
C VAL A 169 -8.56 16.84 -11.69
N ASP A 170 -7.91 16.24 -12.68
CA ASP A 170 -7.82 14.80 -12.79
C ASP A 170 -6.94 14.22 -11.67
N PRO A 171 -7.40 13.18 -10.95
CA PRO A 171 -6.53 12.41 -10.09
C PRO A 171 -5.45 11.73 -10.94
N THR A 172 -4.21 11.79 -10.50
CA THR A 172 -3.05 11.20 -11.18
C THR A 172 -2.67 9.84 -10.63
N ARG A 173 -2.96 9.61 -9.34
CA ARG A 173 -2.62 8.38 -8.63
C ARG A 173 -3.66 8.09 -7.57
N PHE A 174 -3.92 6.80 -7.35
CA PHE A 174 -4.72 6.32 -6.23
C PHE A 174 -3.84 5.47 -5.32
N THR A 175 -3.91 5.72 -4.02
CA THR A 175 -3.40 4.80 -2.99
C THR A 175 -4.58 4.06 -2.41
N ILE A 176 -4.57 2.73 -2.52
CA ILE A 176 -5.59 1.86 -1.95
C ILE A 176 -5.00 1.24 -0.70
N ALA A 177 -5.69 1.34 0.43
CA ALA A 177 -5.19 0.88 1.72
C ALA A 177 -6.26 0.10 2.50
N LEU A 178 -5.84 -0.95 3.20
CA LEU A 178 -6.63 -1.65 4.20
C LEU A 178 -5.93 -1.53 5.55
N THR A 179 -6.70 -1.18 6.57
CA THR A 179 -6.19 -1.03 7.95
C THR A 179 -6.84 -2.04 8.87
N THR A 180 -6.07 -2.58 9.80
CA THR A 180 -6.54 -3.48 10.85
C THR A 180 -5.85 -3.18 12.18
N ASP A 181 -6.46 -3.63 13.27
CA ASP A 181 -5.83 -3.53 14.59
C ASP A 181 -4.56 -4.38 14.67
N MET A 182 -3.53 -3.80 15.29
CA MET A 182 -2.25 -4.45 15.52
C MET A 182 -2.33 -5.38 16.74
N GLY A 183 -1.90 -6.63 16.56
CA GLY A 183 -1.80 -7.59 17.65
C GLY A 183 -0.77 -7.18 18.71
N VAL A 184 -1.10 -7.37 19.98
CA VAL A 184 -0.28 -6.91 21.12
C VAL A 184 0.37 -8.05 21.90
N LYS A 185 -0.08 -9.30 21.69
CA LYS A 185 0.46 -10.48 22.37
C LYS A 185 1.86 -10.82 21.85
N LYS A 186 2.68 -11.38 22.74
CA LYS A 186 3.99 -11.93 22.38
C LYS A 186 3.82 -13.26 21.64
N GLY A 187 4.79 -13.61 20.81
CA GLY A 187 4.82 -14.87 20.05
C GLY A 187 4.14 -14.77 18.68
N ASN A 188 3.76 -15.93 18.14
CA ASN A 188 3.19 -16.08 16.79
C ASN A 188 1.73 -16.60 16.82
N GLY A 189 1.11 -16.67 18.00
CA GLY A 189 -0.27 -17.18 18.16
C GLY A 189 -1.34 -16.09 18.01
N GLN A 190 -2.59 -16.49 18.21
CA GLN A 190 -3.76 -15.64 18.00
C GLN A 190 -3.73 -14.32 18.79
N GLY A 191 -3.87 -13.19 18.09
CA GLY A 191 -3.78 -11.82 18.59
C GLY A 191 -2.35 -11.30 18.74
N SER A 192 -1.37 -11.96 18.11
CA SER A 192 0.03 -11.52 18.13
C SER A 192 0.32 -10.47 17.06
N PHE A 193 1.38 -9.69 17.31
CA PHE A 193 1.87 -8.71 16.34
C PHE A 193 2.16 -9.38 14.99
N VAL A 194 2.94 -10.47 14.99
CA VAL A 194 3.36 -11.17 13.76
C VAL A 194 2.17 -11.65 12.95
N GLU A 195 1.20 -12.29 13.60
CA GLU A 195 -0.02 -12.77 12.96
C GLU A 195 -0.85 -11.62 12.37
N SER A 196 -0.96 -10.48 13.08
CA SER A 196 -1.71 -9.33 12.55
C SER A 196 -1.09 -8.79 11.26
N ILE A 197 0.24 -8.73 11.16
CA ILE A 197 0.93 -8.32 9.92
C ILE A 197 0.68 -9.33 8.79
N GLN A 198 0.85 -10.62 9.09
CA GLN A 198 0.65 -11.68 8.11
C GLN A 198 -0.79 -11.68 7.56
N THR A 199 -1.78 -11.66 8.46
CA THR A 199 -3.20 -11.69 8.10
C THR A 199 -3.57 -10.46 7.27
N THR A 200 -3.09 -9.28 7.65
CA THR A 200 -3.36 -8.05 6.90
C THR A 200 -2.81 -8.12 5.48
N LEU A 201 -1.57 -8.62 5.33
CA LEU A 201 -0.95 -8.79 4.02
C LEU A 201 -1.73 -9.78 3.14
N GLU A 202 -2.10 -10.94 3.68
CA GLU A 202 -2.83 -11.99 2.95
C GLU A 202 -4.23 -11.50 2.53
N VAL A 203 -4.98 -10.90 3.45
CA VAL A 203 -6.32 -10.34 3.15
C VAL A 203 -6.22 -9.21 2.13
N PHE A 204 -5.26 -8.29 2.30
CA PHE A 204 -5.09 -7.19 1.35
C PHE A 204 -4.71 -7.70 -0.04
N TYR A 205 -3.86 -8.71 -0.13
CA TYR A 205 -3.50 -9.30 -1.41
C TYR A 205 -4.74 -9.87 -2.12
N GLN A 206 -5.50 -10.74 -1.43
CA GLN A 206 -6.68 -11.40 -1.99
C GLN A 206 -7.78 -10.41 -2.38
N GLU A 207 -8.08 -9.45 -1.50
CA GLU A 207 -9.25 -8.56 -1.66
C GLU A 207 -8.96 -7.35 -2.56
N VAL A 208 -7.70 -6.95 -2.71
CA VAL A 208 -7.32 -5.74 -3.43
C VAL A 208 -6.35 -6.05 -4.56
N VAL A 209 -5.21 -6.66 -4.26
CA VAL A 209 -4.12 -6.78 -5.24
C VAL A 209 -4.48 -7.72 -6.39
N GLU A 210 -5.11 -8.87 -6.12
CA GLU A 210 -5.48 -9.87 -7.14
C GLU A 210 -6.47 -9.35 -8.20
N VAL A 211 -7.35 -8.43 -7.80
CA VAL A 211 -8.42 -7.91 -8.69
C VAL A 211 -8.02 -6.68 -9.47
N LEU A 212 -6.93 -6.02 -9.08
CA LEU A 212 -6.44 -4.80 -9.70
C LEU A 212 -5.73 -5.07 -11.03
N LYS A 213 -6.05 -4.26 -12.03
CA LYS A 213 -5.46 -4.29 -13.37
C LYS A 213 -4.90 -2.92 -13.73
N ALA A 214 -3.76 -2.92 -14.41
CA ALA A 214 -3.18 -1.69 -14.91
C ALA A 214 -4.09 -1.09 -15.98
N TRP A 215 -4.28 0.23 -15.94
CA TRP A 215 -4.99 0.90 -17.01
C TRP A 215 -4.19 0.82 -18.31
N THR A 216 -4.86 0.43 -19.40
CA THR A 216 -4.26 0.35 -20.73
C THR A 216 -5.06 1.25 -21.68
N PRO A 217 -4.41 2.11 -22.49
CA PRO A 217 -5.11 2.96 -23.46
C PRO A 217 -5.80 2.11 -24.54
N ALA A 218 -6.86 2.67 -25.14
CA ALA A 218 -7.51 2.02 -26.27
C ALA A 218 -6.55 1.99 -27.49
N ALA A 219 -6.60 0.89 -28.26
CA ALA A 219 -5.83 0.80 -29.49
C ALA A 219 -6.24 1.91 -30.48
N PRO A 220 -5.28 2.59 -31.15
CA PRO A 220 -5.59 3.57 -32.18
C PRO A 220 -6.49 2.96 -33.26
N LYS A 221 -7.53 3.70 -33.67
CA LYS A 221 -8.42 3.27 -34.75
C LYS A 221 -7.80 3.61 -36.10
N LEU A 222 -7.96 2.72 -37.08
CA LEU A 222 -7.64 3.05 -38.47
C LEU A 222 -8.52 4.20 -38.95
N PRO A 223 -8.00 5.12 -39.79
CA PRO A 223 -8.83 6.12 -40.46
C PRO A 223 -9.93 5.41 -41.26
N VAL A 224 -11.17 5.85 -41.11
CA VAL A 224 -12.25 5.40 -41.99
C VAL A 224 -12.01 6.06 -43.35
N PRO A 225 -11.87 5.32 -44.46
CA PRO A 225 -11.69 5.94 -45.77
C PRO A 225 -12.92 6.80 -46.09
N GLU A 226 -12.69 8.10 -46.34
CA GLU A 226 -13.71 8.99 -46.88
C GLU A 226 -14.20 8.40 -48.20
N THR A 227 -15.43 7.94 -48.22
CA THR A 227 -16.10 7.56 -49.46
C THR A 227 -16.37 8.87 -50.20
N SER A 228 -15.47 9.22 -51.11
CA SER A 228 -15.67 10.31 -52.05
C SER A 228 -16.86 9.96 -52.92
N VAL A 229 -18.02 10.47 -52.53
CA VAL A 229 -19.23 10.45 -53.36
C VAL A 229 -18.93 11.36 -54.55
N SER A 230 -18.50 10.75 -55.65
CA SER A 230 -18.36 11.41 -56.93
C SER A 230 -19.77 11.71 -57.45
N ASN A 231 -20.24 12.94 -57.25
CA ASN A 231 -21.42 13.44 -57.96
C ASN A 231 -21.04 13.64 -59.43
N GLN A 232 -21.64 12.83 -60.30
CA GLN A 232 -21.77 13.09 -61.73
C GLN A 232 -22.98 13.98 -61.99
#